data_AF-A0A3D5VC99-F1
#
_entry.id   AF-A0A3D5VC99-F1
#
_cell.length_a   1.000
_cell.length_b   1.000
_cell.length_c   1.000
_cell.angle_alpha   90.00
_cell.angle_beta   90.00
_cell.angle_gamma   90.00
#
_symmetry.space_group_name_H-M   'P 1'
#
loop_
_entity.id
_entity.type
_entity.pdbx_description
1 polymer ?
#
loop_
_entity_poly.entity_id
_entity_poly.type
_entity_poly.pdbx_seq_one_letter_code
_entity_poly.pdbx_strand_id
1 'polypeptide(L)'
;VVQLSGVTEFTSNSKISAFFSRFSGQFCFPASTNHGHYRRKYCHGSPTADVTPLLLVLDAQIILMAKSKMRHIPLRDFFTGYKQFNLKKNEIIGGVQITKNAETGYKTFYKKVGSRKALTIAKVALAGLKNSEEYKLAVGSLNEYPRRLSKIEEYLASTNTPESVKLEELLKQEITPISDMRSDKDYRFQVCLNLLLEFIQI
;
A
#
# COMPACT_ATOMS: atom_id res chain seq x y z
N VAL A 1 -2.78 0.27 -19.61
CA VAL A 1 -3.54 -0.03 -18.39
C VAL A 1 -3.59 -1.54 -18.22
N VAL A 2 -3.39 -2.05 -17.01
CA VAL A 2 -3.44 -3.50 -16.75
C VAL A 2 -4.47 -3.79 -15.66
N GLN A 3 -5.35 -4.75 -15.93
CA GLN A 3 -6.36 -5.24 -15.00
C GLN A 3 -5.88 -6.56 -14.41
N LEU A 4 -5.94 -6.67 -13.08
CA LEU A 4 -5.49 -7.81 -12.31
C LEU A 4 -6.67 -8.39 -11.53
N SER A 5 -6.94 -9.66 -11.77
CA SER A 5 -8.04 -10.41 -11.18
C SER A 5 -7.57 -11.43 -10.12
N GLY A 6 -6.27 -11.75 -10.06
CA GLY A 6 -5.65 -12.65 -9.07
C GLY A 6 -4.13 -12.48 -8.83
N VAL A 7 -3.56 -13.14 -7.81
CA VAL A 7 -2.13 -13.02 -7.41
C VAL A 7 -1.19 -13.69 -8.40
N THR A 8 -1.63 -14.78 -9.03
CA THR A 8 -0.82 -15.43 -10.06
C THR A 8 -0.56 -14.47 -11.21
N GLU A 9 -1.50 -13.58 -11.55
CA GLU A 9 -1.29 -12.55 -12.58
C GLU A 9 -0.29 -11.47 -12.13
N PHE A 10 -0.11 -11.21 -10.83
CA PHE A 10 0.91 -10.26 -10.35
C PHE A 10 2.33 -10.75 -10.57
N THR A 11 2.58 -12.05 -10.33
CA THR A 11 3.92 -12.64 -10.41
C THR A 11 4.22 -13.23 -11.79
N SER A 12 3.21 -13.75 -12.50
CA SER A 12 3.36 -14.36 -13.82
C SER A 12 3.18 -13.40 -15.01
N ASN A 13 2.54 -12.24 -14.82
CA ASN A 13 2.49 -11.22 -15.87
C ASN A 13 3.85 -10.55 -15.97
N SER A 14 4.65 -10.95 -16.95
CA SER A 14 6.04 -10.50 -17.17
C SER A 14 6.23 -8.98 -17.14
N LYS A 15 5.16 -8.20 -17.37
CA LYS A 15 5.20 -6.73 -17.47
C LYS A 15 4.93 -6.00 -16.14
N ILE A 16 4.25 -6.64 -15.18
CA ILE A 16 4.04 -6.14 -13.79
C ILE A 16 4.97 -6.84 -12.82
N SER A 17 5.32 -8.09 -13.16
CA SER A 17 6.24 -8.95 -12.44
C SER A 17 7.54 -8.21 -12.13
N ALA A 18 8.12 -7.38 -13.01
CA ALA A 18 9.37 -6.70 -12.69
C ALA A 18 9.29 -5.77 -11.46
N PHE A 19 8.22 -4.96 -11.33
CA PHE A 19 8.07 -4.06 -10.17
C PHE A 19 7.74 -4.82 -8.89
N PHE A 20 6.76 -5.74 -8.94
CA PHE A 20 6.36 -6.49 -7.76
C PHE A 20 7.34 -7.62 -7.38
N SER A 21 8.09 -8.18 -8.33
CA SER A 21 9.11 -9.21 -8.08
C SER A 21 10.27 -8.67 -7.24
N ARG A 22 10.64 -7.40 -7.41
CA ARG A 22 11.62 -6.68 -6.56
C ARG A 22 11.25 -6.76 -5.07
N PHE A 23 9.96 -6.85 -4.76
CA PHE A 23 9.44 -6.89 -3.39
C PHE A 23 8.80 -8.23 -3.02
N SER A 24 8.81 -9.21 -3.93
CA SER A 24 8.10 -10.48 -3.77
C SER A 24 8.49 -11.27 -2.53
N GLY A 25 9.78 -11.25 -2.15
CA GLY A 25 10.30 -11.93 -0.95
C GLY A 25 9.79 -11.34 0.38
N GLN A 26 9.18 -10.14 0.36
CA GLN A 26 8.62 -9.50 1.55
C GLN A 26 7.11 -9.77 1.71
N PHE A 27 6.41 -10.19 0.66
CA PHE A 27 4.98 -10.45 0.73
C PHE A 27 4.69 -11.77 1.45
N CYS A 28 3.71 -11.76 2.35
CA CYS A 28 3.23 -12.99 2.97
C CYS A 28 2.28 -13.72 2.02
N PHE A 29 2.81 -14.51 1.10
CA PHE A 29 2.01 -15.46 0.32
C PHE A 29 2.21 -16.89 0.88
N PRO A 30 1.20 -17.51 1.51
CA PRO A 30 1.24 -18.96 1.71
C PRO A 30 1.21 -19.65 0.34
N ALA A 31 1.98 -20.73 0.19
CA ALA A 31 2.11 -21.53 -1.04
C ALA A 31 0.81 -22.22 -1.54
N SER A 32 -0.35 -21.93 -0.93
CA SER A 32 -1.62 -22.55 -1.30
C SER A 32 -2.24 -21.87 -2.53
N THR A 33 -2.16 -22.59 -3.65
CA THR A 33 -2.68 -22.34 -5.01
C THR A 33 -4.22 -22.35 -5.12
N ASN A 34 -4.97 -21.88 -4.10
CA ASN A 34 -6.43 -21.84 -4.16
C ASN A 34 -6.97 -20.50 -4.67
N HIS A 35 -7.46 -20.55 -5.91
CA HIS A 35 -7.94 -19.42 -6.73
C HIS A 35 -9.06 -18.55 -6.09
N GLY A 36 -9.78 -19.06 -5.08
CA GLY A 36 -10.90 -18.36 -4.43
C GLY A 36 -10.53 -17.32 -3.37
N HIS A 37 -9.32 -17.35 -2.79
CA HIS A 37 -8.93 -16.45 -1.70
C HIS A 37 -8.24 -15.16 -2.16
N TYR A 38 -7.95 -15.02 -3.46
CA TYR A 38 -7.13 -13.92 -3.97
C TYR A 38 -7.87 -12.59 -4.03
N ARG A 39 -9.11 -12.57 -4.54
CA ARG A 39 -9.97 -11.36 -4.50
C ARG A 39 -10.12 -10.79 -3.10
N ARG A 40 -10.11 -11.64 -2.06
CA ARG A 40 -10.24 -11.24 -0.65
C ARG A 40 -8.97 -10.59 -0.08
N LYS A 41 -7.78 -10.86 -0.62
CA LYS A 41 -6.51 -10.37 -0.03
C LYS A 41 -6.15 -8.93 -0.40
N TYR A 42 -6.56 -8.46 -1.58
CA TYR A 42 -6.30 -7.08 -2.05
C TYR A 42 -7.22 -6.03 -1.43
N CYS A 43 -8.43 -6.47 -1.11
CA CYS A 43 -9.54 -5.63 -0.71
C CYS A 43 -10.09 -6.05 0.65
N HIS A 44 -9.23 -6.58 1.53
CA HIS A 44 -9.67 -7.04 2.85
C HIS A 44 -10.00 -5.87 3.79
N GLY A 45 -9.58 -4.64 3.45
CA GLY A 45 -9.72 -3.48 4.35
C GLY A 45 -9.02 -3.72 5.68
N SER A 46 -8.06 -4.65 5.68
CA SER A 46 -7.25 -5.00 6.82
C SER A 46 -6.05 -4.07 6.81
N PRO A 47 -5.68 -3.47 7.96
CA PRO A 47 -4.45 -2.70 8.12
C PRO A 47 -3.23 -3.42 7.54
N THR A 48 -3.16 -4.75 7.67
CA THR A 48 -1.98 -5.56 7.32
C THR A 48 -1.94 -6.06 5.88
N ALA A 49 -2.65 -5.42 4.96
CA ALA A 49 -2.60 -5.81 3.56
C ALA A 49 -1.26 -5.38 2.93
N ASP A 50 -0.29 -6.30 2.91
CA ASP A 50 1.10 -6.05 2.50
C ASP A 50 1.25 -5.37 1.13
N VAL A 51 0.38 -5.70 0.17
CA VAL A 51 0.48 -5.22 -1.22
C VAL A 51 -0.25 -3.87 -1.41
N THR A 52 -1.18 -3.53 -0.51
CA THR A 52 -2.03 -2.34 -0.68
C THR A 52 -1.26 -1.03 -0.66
N PRO A 53 -0.24 -0.80 0.21
CA PRO A 53 0.61 0.39 0.12
C PRO A 53 1.25 0.58 -1.26
N LEU A 54 1.75 -0.50 -1.89
CA LEU A 54 2.31 -0.43 -3.24
C LEU A 54 1.26 -0.04 -4.28
N LEU A 55 0.05 -0.58 -4.17
CA LEU A 55 -1.05 -0.21 -5.07
C LEU A 55 -1.51 1.24 -4.87
N LEU A 56 -1.44 1.75 -3.64
CA LEU A 56 -1.77 3.14 -3.33
C LEU A 56 -0.76 4.11 -3.95
N VAL A 57 0.55 3.84 -3.87
CA VAL A 57 1.55 4.72 -4.51
C VAL A 57 1.53 4.62 -6.04
N LEU A 58 1.00 3.53 -6.61
CA LEU A 58 0.77 3.38 -8.05
C LEU A 58 -0.57 3.95 -8.53
N ASP A 59 -1.29 4.68 -7.67
CA ASP A 59 -2.61 5.27 -7.95
C ASP A 59 -3.61 4.25 -8.54
N ALA A 60 -3.58 3.02 -8.00
CA ALA A 60 -4.44 1.95 -8.47
C ALA A 60 -5.93 2.31 -8.35
N GLN A 61 -6.73 1.76 -9.25
CA GLN A 61 -8.19 1.84 -9.23
C GLN A 61 -8.78 0.47 -8.93
N ILE A 62 -9.86 0.43 -8.15
CA ILE A 62 -10.68 -0.76 -7.96
C ILE A 62 -11.78 -0.77 -9.01
N ILE A 63 -11.90 -1.91 -9.71
CA ILE A 63 -13.00 -2.19 -10.64
C ILE A 63 -14.10 -2.88 -9.85
N LEU A 64 -15.27 -2.26 -9.82
CA LEU A 64 -16.49 -2.76 -9.21
C LEU A 64 -17.47 -3.17 -10.30
N MET A 65 -18.08 -4.33 -10.16
CA MET A 65 -19.01 -4.90 -11.14
C MET A 65 -20.35 -5.17 -10.46
N ALA A 66 -21.45 -4.80 -11.11
CA ALA A 66 -22.80 -5.15 -10.69
C ALA A 66 -23.61 -5.53 -11.94
N LYS A 67 -23.97 -6.81 -12.07
CA LYS A 67 -24.59 -7.35 -13.30
C LYS A 67 -23.76 -6.97 -14.54
N SER A 68 -24.32 -6.22 -15.48
CA SER A 68 -23.68 -5.76 -16.72
C SER A 68 -23.04 -4.36 -16.61
N LYS A 69 -22.98 -3.77 -15.41
CA LYS A 69 -22.40 -2.43 -15.20
C LYS A 69 -21.06 -2.54 -14.48
N MET A 70 -20.11 -1.68 -14.89
CA MET A 70 -18.81 -1.53 -14.25
C MET A 70 -18.62 -0.10 -13.75
N ARG A 71 -17.98 0.04 -12.60
CA ARG A 71 -17.61 1.31 -11.97
C ARG A 71 -16.15 1.23 -11.53
N HIS A 72 -15.40 2.31 -11.76
CA HIS A 72 -14.03 2.44 -11.29
C HIS A 72 -14.00 3.44 -10.14
N ILE A 73 -13.22 3.14 -9.10
CA ILE A 73 -12.98 4.06 -7.98
C ILE A 73 -11.48 4.02 -7.64
N PRO A 74 -10.84 5.16 -7.33
CA PRO A 74 -9.46 5.13 -6.81
C PRO A 74 -9.35 4.26 -5.57
N LEU A 75 -8.27 3.48 -5.44
CA LEU A 75 -8.04 2.62 -4.28
C LEU A 75 -7.98 3.43 -2.98
N ARG A 76 -7.47 4.66 -3.03
CA ARG A 76 -7.44 5.58 -1.89
C ARG A 76 -8.83 5.93 -1.35
N ASP A 77 -9.87 5.85 -2.19
CA ASP A 77 -11.26 6.17 -1.85
C ASP A 77 -12.11 4.90 -1.63
N PHE A 78 -11.50 3.71 -1.76
CA PHE A 78 -12.19 2.43 -1.66
C PHE A 78 -12.44 2.02 -0.21
N PHE A 79 -11.47 2.24 0.68
CA PHE A 79 -11.61 1.93 2.10
C PHE A 79 -12.25 3.12 2.83
N THR A 80 -13.26 2.85 3.66
CA THR A 80 -14.00 3.88 4.41
C THR A 80 -13.94 3.67 5.93
N GLY A 81 -13.25 2.63 6.37
CA GLY A 81 -13.08 2.25 7.77
C GLY A 81 -12.57 0.81 7.88
N TYR A 82 -12.36 0.32 9.12
CA TYR A 82 -11.91 -1.05 9.34
C TYR A 82 -12.88 -2.07 8.74
N LYS A 83 -12.43 -2.83 7.73
CA LYS A 83 -13.27 -3.77 6.96
C LYS A 83 -14.52 -3.13 6.33
N GLN A 84 -14.50 -1.81 6.11
CA GLN A 84 -15.58 -1.07 5.46
C GLN A 84 -15.11 -0.57 4.09
N PHE A 85 -16.01 -0.67 3.11
CA PHE A 85 -15.68 -0.45 1.70
C PHE A 85 -16.73 0.42 1.03
N ASN A 86 -16.31 1.21 0.06
CA ASN A 86 -17.19 1.96 -0.84
C ASN A 86 -17.82 1.03 -1.89
N LEU A 87 -18.62 0.06 -1.42
CA LEU A 87 -19.38 -0.89 -2.22
C LEU A 87 -20.87 -0.57 -2.13
N LYS A 88 -21.53 -0.46 -3.29
CA LYS A 88 -22.98 -0.40 -3.38
C LYS A 88 -23.57 -1.80 -3.29
N LYS A 89 -24.87 -1.88 -3.01
CA LYS A 89 -25.62 -3.15 -2.99
C LYS A 89 -25.42 -3.88 -4.33
N ASN A 90 -25.07 -5.17 -4.25
CA ASN A 90 -24.78 -6.06 -5.39
C ASN A 90 -23.51 -5.73 -6.19
N GLU A 91 -22.66 -4.80 -5.74
CA GLU A 91 -21.33 -4.64 -6.32
C GLU A 91 -20.38 -5.72 -5.80
N ILE A 92 -19.61 -6.29 -6.71
CA ILE A 92 -18.48 -7.18 -6.41
C ILE A 92 -17.20 -6.57 -6.97
N ILE A 93 -16.07 -6.93 -6.37
CA ILE A 93 -14.76 -6.49 -6.85
C ILE A 93 -14.39 -7.35 -8.07
N GLY A 94 -14.30 -6.70 -9.23
CA GLY A 94 -13.91 -7.31 -10.49
C GLY A 94 -12.40 -7.40 -10.69
N GLY A 95 -11.65 -6.45 -10.11
CA GLY A 95 -10.19 -6.46 -10.17
C GLY A 95 -9.57 -5.15 -9.70
N VAL A 96 -8.25 -5.09 -9.79
CA VAL A 96 -7.45 -3.87 -9.58
C VAL A 96 -6.86 -3.45 -10.91
N GLN A 97 -6.94 -2.15 -11.21
CA GLN A 97 -6.41 -1.55 -12.41
C GLN A 97 -5.25 -0.63 -12.05
N ILE A 98 -4.12 -0.78 -12.74
CA ILE A 98 -2.97 0.12 -12.62
C ILE A 98 -2.56 0.64 -13.99
N THR A 99 -2.07 1.88 -14.03
CA THR A 99 -1.41 2.40 -15.22
C THR A 99 -0.13 1.60 -15.45
N LYS A 100 0.11 1.21 -16.71
CA LYS A 100 1.29 0.43 -17.05
C LYS A 100 2.51 1.35 -16.87
N ASN A 101 3.59 0.83 -16.29
CA ASN A 101 4.84 1.57 -16.10
C ASN A 101 4.65 2.84 -15.23
N ALA A 102 3.67 2.83 -14.31
CA ALA A 102 3.37 3.99 -13.45
C ALA A 102 4.55 4.42 -12.57
N GLU A 103 5.50 3.52 -12.34
CA GLU A 103 6.75 3.74 -11.61
C GLU A 103 7.91 4.27 -12.47
N THR A 104 7.75 4.35 -13.80
CA THR A 104 8.85 4.76 -14.69
C THR A 104 9.24 6.21 -14.40
N GLY A 105 10.54 6.44 -14.22
CA GLY A 105 11.08 7.73 -13.79
C GLY A 105 11.09 7.94 -12.27
N TYR A 106 10.53 7.02 -11.49
CA TYR A 106 10.58 7.05 -10.03
C TYR A 106 11.66 6.11 -9.48
N LYS A 107 12.34 6.58 -8.43
CA LYS A 107 12.98 5.71 -7.46
C LYS A 107 11.90 5.04 -6.62
N THR A 108 12.04 3.74 -6.40
CA THR A 108 11.02 2.92 -5.74
C THR A 108 11.52 2.46 -4.38
N PHE A 109 10.65 2.49 -3.38
CA PHE A 109 10.94 2.05 -2.03
C PHE A 109 9.80 1.20 -1.51
N TYR A 110 10.14 0.05 -0.93
CA TYR A 110 9.18 -0.70 -0.14
C TYR A 110 9.90 -1.49 0.94
N LYS A 111 9.48 -1.26 2.17
CA LYS A 111 9.96 -2.00 3.33
C LYS A 111 8.80 -2.44 4.19
N LYS A 112 8.83 -3.75 4.49
CA LYS A 112 7.95 -4.36 5.46
C LYS A 112 8.73 -4.84 6.66
N VAL A 113 8.28 -4.43 7.84
CA VAL A 113 8.83 -4.85 9.14
C VAL A 113 7.81 -5.76 9.82
N GLY A 114 8.24 -6.94 10.23
CA GLY A 114 7.46 -7.89 11.02
C GLY A 114 8.37 -8.76 11.88
N SER A 115 7.81 -9.68 12.65
CA SER A 115 8.58 -10.45 13.65
C SER A 115 9.56 -11.47 13.05
N ARG A 116 9.45 -11.79 11.76
CA ARG A 116 10.31 -12.74 11.05
C ARG A 116 10.41 -12.37 9.56
N LYS A 117 11.46 -12.83 8.89
CA LYS A 117 11.77 -12.46 7.50
C LYS A 117 10.71 -12.92 6.47
N ALA A 118 10.04 -14.04 6.71
CA ALA A 118 9.04 -14.60 5.80
C ALA A 118 7.75 -14.99 6.53
N LEU A 119 6.63 -15.00 5.81
CA LEU A 119 5.31 -15.43 6.32
C LEU A 119 4.87 -14.67 7.60
N THR A 120 5.18 -13.38 7.70
CA THR A 120 4.81 -12.55 8.86
C THR A 120 3.73 -11.54 8.50
N ILE A 121 2.89 -11.22 9.47
CA ILE A 121 1.94 -10.10 9.44
C ILE A 121 2.78 -8.84 9.67
N ALA A 122 2.70 -7.86 8.76
CA ALA A 122 3.44 -6.59 8.90
C ALA A 122 3.07 -5.86 10.20
N LYS A 123 4.07 -5.50 11.00
CA LYS A 123 3.95 -4.47 12.04
C LYS A 123 3.87 -3.09 11.40
N VAL A 124 4.71 -2.87 10.40
CA VAL A 124 4.77 -1.66 9.58
C VAL A 124 5.07 -2.05 8.14
N ALA A 125 4.39 -1.43 7.18
CA ALA A 125 4.78 -1.46 5.78
C ALA A 125 4.78 -0.03 5.24
N LEU A 126 5.86 0.38 4.57
CA LEU A 126 5.96 1.67 3.90
C LEU A 126 6.28 1.42 2.43
N ALA A 127 5.48 2.00 1.53
CA ALA A 127 5.74 2.08 0.10
C ALA A 127 6.00 3.54 -0.28
N GLY A 128 6.96 3.76 -1.18
CA GLY A 128 7.38 5.07 -1.64
C GLY A 128 7.72 5.08 -3.14
N LEU A 129 7.32 6.13 -3.84
CA LEU A 129 7.83 6.52 -5.16
C LEU A 129 8.33 7.95 -5.08
N LYS A 130 9.53 8.22 -5.60
CA LYS A 130 10.16 9.54 -5.61
C LYS A 130 10.78 9.84 -6.96
N ASN A 131 10.47 11.00 -7.54
CA ASN A 131 11.25 11.58 -8.62
C ASN A 131 11.60 13.05 -8.28
N SER A 132 12.01 13.85 -9.26
CA SER A 132 12.37 15.26 -9.03
C SER A 132 11.19 16.17 -8.67
N GLU A 133 9.96 15.75 -8.97
CA GLU A 133 8.76 16.61 -8.91
C GLU A 133 7.70 16.09 -7.94
N GLU A 134 7.69 14.78 -7.65
CA GLU A 134 6.61 14.12 -6.94
C GLU A 134 7.11 13.06 -5.96
N TYR A 135 6.45 13.03 -4.80
CA TYR A 135 6.59 12.02 -3.76
C TYR A 135 5.23 11.33 -3.59
N LYS A 136 5.24 9.99 -3.60
CA LYS A 136 4.06 9.16 -3.28
C LYS A 136 4.43 8.23 -2.16
N LEU A 137 3.71 8.28 -1.05
CA LEU A 137 3.95 7.52 0.16
C LEU A 137 2.66 6.88 0.66
N ALA A 138 2.74 5.60 0.97
CA ALA A 138 1.63 4.87 1.57
C ALA A 138 2.10 3.94 2.68
N VAL A 139 1.25 3.80 3.69
CA VAL A 139 1.52 2.96 4.85
C VAL A 139 0.52 1.84 5.01
N GLY A 140 0.97 0.73 5.58
CA GLY A 140 0.17 -0.38 6.07
C GLY A 140 0.43 -0.65 7.55
N SER A 141 -0.56 -1.21 8.24
CA SER A 141 -0.54 -1.58 9.66
C SER A 141 -0.39 -0.41 10.65
N LEU A 142 -0.62 0.82 10.20
CA LEU A 142 -0.46 2.05 11.00
C LEU A 142 -1.76 2.84 11.20
N ASN A 143 -2.87 2.41 10.59
CA ASN A 143 -4.21 2.95 10.74
C ASN A 143 -5.23 1.81 10.63
N GLU A 144 -6.53 2.12 10.67
CA GLU A 144 -7.61 1.14 10.47
C GLU A 144 -7.61 0.45 9.08
N TYR A 145 -6.98 1.08 8.08
CA TYR A 145 -6.70 0.51 6.76
C TYR A 145 -5.46 1.19 6.14
N PRO A 146 -4.83 0.58 5.10
CA PRO A 146 -3.68 1.19 4.42
C PRO A 146 -4.07 2.50 3.71
N ARG A 147 -3.26 3.55 3.85
CA ARG A 147 -3.57 4.90 3.33
C ARG A 147 -2.34 5.62 2.80
N ARG A 148 -2.57 6.64 1.98
CA ARG A 148 -1.55 7.60 1.55
C ARG A 148 -1.20 8.56 2.70
N LEU A 149 0.04 9.04 2.70
CA LEU A 149 0.56 10.05 3.61
C LEU A 149 0.59 11.41 2.90
N SER A 150 -0.58 11.90 2.49
CA SER A 150 -0.70 13.04 1.57
C SER A 150 -0.12 14.34 2.14
N LYS A 151 -0.23 14.58 3.46
CA LYS A 151 0.37 15.78 4.05
C LYS A 151 1.90 15.73 4.00
N ILE A 152 2.48 14.54 4.19
CA ILE A 152 3.93 14.35 4.05
C ILE A 152 4.35 14.48 2.59
N GLU A 153 3.57 13.96 1.64
CA GLU A 153 3.83 14.13 0.20
C GLU A 153 3.88 15.61 -0.20
N GLU A 154 2.87 16.38 0.21
CA GLU A 154 2.80 17.83 -0.03
C GLU A 154 3.97 18.58 0.59
N TYR A 155 4.33 18.24 1.83
CA TYR A 155 5.48 18.84 2.51
C TYR A 155 6.79 18.55 1.76
N LEU A 156 7.03 17.30 1.39
CA LEU A 156 8.25 16.90 0.65
C LEU A 156 8.33 17.54 -0.73
N ALA A 157 7.20 17.80 -1.39
CA ALA A 157 7.17 18.53 -2.66
C ALA A 157 7.46 20.04 -2.49
N SER A 158 7.21 20.59 -1.29
CA SER A 158 7.37 22.02 -1.00
C SER A 158 8.78 22.44 -0.56
N THR A 159 9.69 21.49 -0.29
CA THR A 159 11.03 21.79 0.22
C THR A 159 12.09 20.82 -0.31
N ASN A 160 13.30 21.35 -0.53
CA ASN A 160 14.48 20.54 -0.84
C ASN A 160 15.24 20.09 0.42
N THR A 161 14.95 20.71 1.57
CA THR A 161 15.61 20.44 2.86
C THR A 161 14.56 20.07 3.90
N PRO A 162 13.99 18.85 3.82
CA PRO A 162 12.96 18.42 4.76
C PRO A 162 13.55 18.23 6.16
N GLU A 163 12.87 18.78 7.16
CA GLU A 163 13.27 18.71 8.56
C GLU A 163 12.65 17.49 9.25
N SER A 164 13.45 16.73 9.99
CA SER A 164 13.00 15.53 10.70
C SER A 164 11.90 15.81 11.72
N VAL A 165 12.00 16.94 12.44
CA VAL A 165 10.99 17.38 13.42
C VAL A 165 9.65 17.61 12.73
N LYS A 166 9.65 18.25 11.56
CA LYS A 166 8.41 18.52 10.82
C LYS A 166 7.78 17.25 10.28
N LEU A 167 8.60 16.32 9.78
CA LEU A 167 8.14 15.01 9.33
C LEU A 167 7.50 14.21 10.46
N GLU A 168 8.09 14.25 11.66
CA GLU A 168 7.53 13.59 12.83
C GLU A 168 6.16 14.16 13.22
N GLU A 169 6.01 15.49 13.24
CA GLU A 169 4.73 16.16 13.49
C GLU A 169 3.65 15.75 12.49
N LEU A 170 3.98 15.79 11.19
CA LEU A 170 3.04 15.41 10.13
C LEU A 170 2.67 13.93 10.23
N LEU A 171 3.66 13.06 10.52
CA LEU A 171 3.41 11.64 10.69
C LEU A 171 2.44 11.38 11.84
N LYS A 172 2.59 12.06 12.99
CA LYS A 172 1.64 11.99 14.12
C LYS A 172 0.20 12.34 13.73
N GLN A 173 0.01 13.17 12.72
CA GLN A 173 -1.33 13.55 12.22
C GLN A 173 -1.90 12.54 11.22
N GLU A 174 -1.06 11.74 10.56
CA GLU A 174 -1.48 10.84 9.48
C GLU A 174 -1.60 9.38 9.91
N ILE A 175 -0.87 8.96 10.96
CA ILE A 175 -0.92 7.60 11.48
C ILE A 175 -1.52 7.51 12.89
N THR A 176 -2.23 6.41 13.14
CA THR A 176 -2.88 6.12 14.42
C THR A 176 -2.57 4.67 14.83
N PRO A 177 -1.29 4.34 15.11
CA PRO A 177 -0.88 2.97 15.40
C PRO A 177 -1.50 2.47 16.70
N ILE A 178 -1.83 1.18 16.74
CA ILE A 178 -2.35 0.49 17.93
C ILE A 178 -1.27 -0.39 18.56
N SER A 179 -1.38 -0.59 19.87
CA SER A 179 -0.65 -1.64 20.57
C SER A 179 -1.44 -2.95 20.51
N ASP A 180 -0.78 -4.04 20.13
CA ASP A 180 -1.34 -5.39 20.14
C ASP A 180 -0.28 -6.43 20.53
N MET A 181 -0.62 -7.72 20.50
CA MET A 181 0.29 -8.83 20.75
C MET A 181 1.53 -8.88 19.84
N ARG A 182 1.57 -8.10 18.74
CA ARG A 182 2.64 -8.11 17.74
C ARG A 182 3.65 -7.00 18.01
N SER A 183 3.18 -5.82 18.42
CA SER A 183 4.01 -4.67 18.80
C SER A 183 3.18 -3.59 19.46
N ASP A 184 3.84 -2.75 20.24
CA ASP A 184 3.29 -1.50 20.75
C ASP A 184 3.25 -0.37 19.70
N LYS A 185 2.44 0.64 19.99
CA LYS A 185 2.23 1.81 19.12
C LYS A 185 3.49 2.67 18.94
N ASP A 186 4.34 2.78 19.96
CA ASP A 186 5.51 3.66 19.96
C ASP A 186 6.61 3.08 19.07
N TYR A 187 6.82 1.76 19.16
CA TYR A 187 7.66 1.00 18.25
C TYR A 187 7.19 1.14 16.80
N ARG A 188 5.89 0.98 16.54
CA ARG A 188 5.33 1.12 15.18
C ARG A 188 5.56 2.52 14.62
N PHE A 189 5.34 3.54 15.46
CA PHE A 189 5.59 4.93 15.11
C PHE A 189 7.07 5.16 14.76
N GLN A 190 7.99 4.78 15.66
CA GLN A 190 9.42 4.99 15.47
C GLN A 190 9.96 4.25 14.25
N VAL A 191 9.51 3.02 14.01
CA VAL A 191 9.87 2.27 12.81
C VAL A 191 9.38 2.98 11.56
N CYS A 192 8.13 3.46 11.55
CA CYS A 192 7.62 4.21 10.40
C CYS A 192 8.43 5.47 10.12
N LEU A 193 8.78 6.24 11.15
CA LEU A 193 9.59 7.45 11.03
C LEU A 193 10.97 7.12 10.44
N ASN A 194 11.63 6.08 10.94
CA ASN A 194 12.94 5.67 10.43
C ASN A 194 12.86 5.24 8.95
N LEU A 195 11.81 4.49 8.56
CA LEU A 195 11.60 4.10 7.17
C LEU A 195 11.31 5.30 6.27
N LEU A 196 10.58 6.30 6.77
CA LEU A 196 10.32 7.55 6.05
C LEU A 196 11.62 8.34 5.82
N LEU A 197 12.45 8.48 6.85
CA LEU A 197 13.75 9.15 6.73
C LEU A 197 14.68 8.43 5.76
N GLU A 198 14.68 7.10 5.77
CA GLU A 198 15.42 6.30 4.81
C GLU A 198 14.91 6.50 3.37
N PHE A 199 13.59 6.51 3.17
CA PHE A 199 12.98 6.76 1.86
C PHE A 199 13.40 8.12 1.29
N ILE A 200 13.49 9.16 2.12
CA ILE A 200 13.87 10.51 1.65
C ILE A 200 15.31 10.52 1.10
N GLN A 201 16.18 9.65 1.63
CA GLN A 201 17.60 9.60 1.24
C GLN A 201 17.86 8.86 -0.07
N ILE A 202 16.89 8.12 -0.63
CA ILE A 202 17.14 7.29 -1.82
C ILE A 202 17.32 8.09 -3.10
#